data_AF-A0A7S3DRG1-F1
#
_entry.id   AF-A0A7S3DRG1-F1
#
_cell.length_a   1.000
_cell.length_b   1.000
_cell.length_c   1.000
_cell.angle_alpha   90.00
_cell.angle_beta   90.00
_cell.angle_gamma   90.00
#
_symmetry.space_group_name_H-M   'P 1'
#
loop_
_entity.id
_entity.type
_entity.pdbx_description
1 polymer ?
#
loop_
_entity_poly.entity_id
_entity_poly.type
_entity_poly.pdbx_seq_one_letter_code
_entity_poly.pdbx_strand_id
1 'polypeptide(L)'
;HELALANSRTAAAVQAKEDAELQVRAARSTADSAMEKSVQADLASRQAMATAKAQVQALESSTATAVAQAAAATQQLESLQTQLTQVESELLATRQDYDHLSQQHVTRQQEATQATTQATALQSELTALQTQNDNLRQNIRQLRDQLEDERIKSQLLQEGKVQGTSSNNNDNNHSGDPHATIAELEQELNEANAAIADLKDALMNSVNGQQPDHLGTSPASSTSPSSSPSHRSGSRRSSSRRSHDHNNNGGPAPLLYAMEKQAELKTAQAEINRLANILSDIQAERTEAVESLELTKAQLEETSAKLERFQKLSPASADNKAAAGAKDDTASTGTSQSLEPDSATTNIEYLKNIMMSYLNAKTIAEKKALVPVIGAVLCLTPREQEQALHTLQSNEAAAVTANSVVNSVVSSSFFQSLTKSS
;
A
#
# COMPACT_ATOMS: atom_id res chain seq x y z
N HIS A 1 -47.41 28.13 -123.75
CA HIS A 1 -46.29 28.52 -122.84
C HIS A 1 -46.80 28.98 -121.48
N GLU A 2 -47.83 29.84 -121.41
CA GLU A 2 -48.33 30.44 -120.15
C GLU A 2 -48.85 29.44 -119.12
N LEU A 3 -49.60 28.40 -119.52
CA LEU A 3 -50.10 27.36 -118.59
C LEU A 3 -48.97 26.60 -117.87
N ALA A 4 -47.83 26.38 -118.54
CA ALA A 4 -46.66 25.74 -117.92
C ALA A 4 -45.98 26.66 -116.89
N LEU A 5 -45.94 27.97 -117.15
CA LEU A 5 -45.49 28.98 -116.19
C LEU A 5 -46.43 29.11 -115.00
N ALA A 6 -47.75 29.02 -115.20
CA ALA A 6 -48.73 28.99 -114.13
C ALA A 6 -48.55 27.77 -113.22
N ASN A 7 -48.44 26.56 -113.80
CA ASN A 7 -48.21 25.33 -113.05
C ASN A 7 -46.84 25.29 -112.34
N SER A 8 -45.80 25.87 -112.95
CA SER A 8 -44.49 26.03 -112.30
C SER A 8 -44.56 26.98 -111.10
N ARG A 9 -45.32 28.08 -111.20
CA ARG A 9 -45.52 29.02 -110.10
C ARG A 9 -46.37 28.44 -108.96
N THR A 10 -47.42 27.66 -109.28
CA THR A 10 -48.21 26.99 -108.23
C THR A 10 -47.43 25.87 -107.55
N ALA A 11 -46.65 25.08 -108.29
CA ALA A 11 -45.74 24.08 -107.71
C ALA A 11 -44.67 24.73 -106.80
N ALA A 12 -44.04 25.82 -107.25
CA ALA A 12 -43.08 26.56 -106.43
C ALA A 12 -43.72 27.20 -105.19
N ALA A 13 -44.97 27.67 -105.27
CA ALA A 13 -45.70 28.19 -104.12
C ALA A 13 -46.11 27.10 -103.12
N VAL A 14 -46.46 25.90 -103.60
CA VAL A 14 -46.72 24.73 -102.74
C VAL A 14 -45.43 24.28 -102.05
N GLN A 15 -44.33 24.15 -102.80
CA GLN A 15 -43.03 23.79 -102.22
C GLN A 15 -42.56 24.82 -101.19
N ALA A 16 -42.63 26.12 -101.49
CA ALA A 16 -42.28 27.18 -100.54
C ALA A 16 -43.17 27.17 -99.29
N LYS A 17 -44.45 26.77 -99.41
CA LYS A 17 -45.34 26.58 -98.27
C LYS A 17 -44.94 25.34 -97.44
N GLU A 18 -44.62 24.22 -98.08
CA GLU A 18 -44.16 23.00 -97.41
C GLU A 18 -42.83 23.22 -96.69
N ASP A 19 -41.87 23.88 -97.33
CA ASP A 19 -40.59 24.28 -96.72
C ASP A 19 -40.81 25.22 -95.53
N ALA A 20 -41.72 26.20 -95.63
CA ALA A 20 -42.08 27.07 -94.51
C ALA A 20 -42.77 26.31 -93.36
N GLU A 21 -43.68 25.37 -93.66
CA GLU A 21 -44.30 24.51 -92.64
C GLU A 21 -43.28 23.60 -91.96
N LEU A 22 -42.31 23.04 -92.69
CA LEU A 22 -41.21 22.25 -92.15
C LEU A 22 -40.30 23.10 -91.25
N GLN A 23 -39.94 24.31 -91.67
CA GLN A 23 -39.17 25.25 -90.84
C GLN A 23 -39.93 25.65 -89.57
N VAL A 24 -41.24 25.90 -89.64
CA VAL A 24 -42.07 26.18 -88.45
C VAL A 24 -42.14 24.97 -87.52
N ARG A 25 -42.25 23.74 -88.04
CA ARG A 25 -42.22 22.51 -87.22
C ARG A 25 -40.85 22.30 -86.57
N ALA A 26 -39.75 22.51 -87.29
CA ALA A 26 -38.39 22.43 -86.77
C ALA A 26 -38.12 23.49 -85.69
N ALA A 27 -38.57 24.73 -85.91
CA ALA A 27 -38.46 25.82 -84.94
C ALA A 27 -39.28 25.54 -83.67
N ARG A 28 -40.50 25.03 -83.80
CA ARG A 28 -41.32 24.59 -82.64
C ARG A 28 -40.64 23.46 -81.87
N SER A 29 -40.26 22.37 -82.54
CA SER A 29 -39.55 21.25 -81.92
C SER A 29 -38.26 21.69 -81.20
N THR A 30 -37.52 22.65 -81.77
CA THR A 30 -36.33 23.23 -81.14
C THR A 30 -36.68 24.07 -79.91
N ALA A 31 -37.75 24.87 -79.97
CA ALA A 31 -38.24 25.67 -78.85
C ALA A 31 -38.78 24.80 -77.70
N ASP A 32 -39.56 23.77 -78.02
CA ASP A 32 -40.08 22.79 -77.06
C ASP A 32 -38.92 22.04 -76.39
N SER A 33 -37.92 21.59 -77.17
CA SER A 33 -36.69 20.96 -76.67
C SER A 33 -35.84 21.89 -75.79
N ALA A 34 -35.81 23.19 -76.09
CA ALA A 34 -35.11 24.19 -75.29
C ALA A 34 -35.84 24.48 -73.98
N MET A 35 -37.18 24.54 -74.02
CA MET A 35 -38.03 24.71 -72.83
C MET A 35 -37.93 23.49 -71.90
N GLU A 36 -37.99 22.27 -72.44
CA GLU A 36 -37.82 21.04 -71.66
C GLU A 36 -36.45 21.00 -70.96
N LYS A 37 -35.37 21.33 -71.68
CA LYS A 37 -34.02 21.46 -71.10
C LYS A 37 -33.94 22.53 -70.02
N SER A 38 -34.62 23.67 -70.20
CA SER A 38 -34.67 24.73 -69.18
C SER A 38 -35.39 24.27 -67.92
N VAL A 39 -36.54 23.60 -68.06
CA VAL A 39 -37.30 23.03 -66.93
C VAL A 39 -36.49 21.93 -66.23
N GLN A 40 -35.80 21.08 -66.98
CA GLN A 40 -34.94 20.04 -66.41
C GLN A 40 -33.75 20.64 -65.65
N ALA A 41 -33.14 21.71 -66.16
CA ALA A 41 -32.08 22.45 -65.46
C ALA A 41 -32.58 23.13 -64.19
N ASP A 42 -33.76 23.76 -64.21
CA ASP A 42 -34.39 24.35 -63.03
C ASP A 42 -34.73 23.30 -61.97
N LEU A 43 -35.24 22.13 -62.37
CA LEU A 43 -35.51 21.01 -61.47
C LEU A 43 -34.22 20.46 -60.85
N ALA A 44 -33.17 20.25 -61.66
CA ALA A 44 -31.87 19.81 -61.17
C ALA A 44 -31.24 20.82 -60.20
N SER A 45 -31.34 22.11 -60.50
CA SER A 45 -30.89 23.21 -59.63
C SER A 45 -31.64 23.22 -58.29
N ARG A 46 -32.98 23.09 -58.32
CA ARG A 46 -33.80 23.00 -57.10
C ARG A 46 -33.48 21.75 -56.27
N GLN A 47 -33.24 20.60 -56.91
CA GLN A 47 -32.82 19.37 -56.24
C GLN A 47 -31.45 19.53 -55.59
N ALA A 48 -30.47 20.11 -56.29
CA ALA A 48 -29.14 20.39 -55.75
C ALA A 48 -29.17 21.38 -54.58
N MET A 49 -30.01 22.42 -54.62
CA MET A 49 -30.21 23.31 -53.47
C MET A 49 -30.88 22.61 -52.29
N ALA A 50 -31.84 21.70 -52.54
CA ALA A 50 -32.50 20.95 -51.48
C ALA A 50 -31.54 19.96 -50.79
N THR A 51 -30.69 19.25 -51.54
CA THR A 51 -29.68 18.35 -50.97
C THR A 51 -28.60 19.11 -50.23
N ALA A 52 -28.10 20.23 -50.78
CA ALA A 52 -27.13 21.10 -50.10
C ALA A 52 -27.70 21.64 -48.77
N LYS A 53 -28.97 22.08 -48.75
CA LYS A 53 -29.64 22.53 -47.52
C LYS A 53 -29.77 21.41 -46.48
N ALA A 54 -30.13 20.20 -46.90
CA ALA A 54 -30.20 19.05 -46.00
C ALA A 54 -28.82 18.67 -45.43
N GLN A 55 -27.75 18.75 -46.23
CA GLN A 55 -26.38 18.53 -45.77
C GLN A 55 -25.93 19.60 -44.77
N VAL A 56 -26.24 20.88 -45.00
CA VAL A 56 -25.95 21.96 -44.03
C VAL A 56 -26.67 21.70 -42.70
N GLN A 57 -27.96 21.34 -42.71
CA GLN A 57 -28.69 21.01 -41.48
C GLN A 57 -28.13 19.78 -40.76
N ALA A 58 -27.67 18.76 -41.49
CA ALA A 58 -26.98 17.61 -40.91
C ALA A 58 -25.64 18.01 -40.26
N LEU A 59 -24.87 18.90 -40.89
CA LEU A 59 -23.63 19.42 -40.32
C LEU A 59 -23.86 20.35 -39.11
N GLU A 60 -24.90 21.19 -39.14
CA GLU A 60 -25.31 22.03 -38.00
C GLU A 60 -25.71 21.16 -36.80
N SER A 61 -26.50 20.10 -37.00
CA SER A 61 -26.85 19.18 -35.92
C SER A 61 -25.65 18.38 -35.39
N SER A 62 -24.75 17.93 -36.27
CA SER A 62 -23.52 17.22 -35.90
C SER A 62 -22.53 18.12 -35.14
N THR A 63 -22.35 19.36 -35.57
CA THR A 63 -21.51 20.33 -34.85
C THR A 63 -22.10 20.70 -33.49
N ALA A 64 -23.43 20.86 -33.39
CA ALA A 64 -24.10 21.07 -32.11
C ALA A 64 -23.90 19.90 -31.12
N THR A 65 -24.00 18.64 -31.58
CA THR A 65 -23.74 17.48 -30.71
C THR A 65 -22.26 17.37 -30.32
N ALA A 66 -21.33 17.67 -31.23
CA ALA A 66 -19.90 17.69 -30.93
C ALA A 66 -19.53 18.78 -29.89
N VAL A 67 -20.13 19.97 -29.99
CA VAL A 67 -19.95 21.05 -28.99
C VAL A 67 -20.53 20.65 -27.63
N ALA A 68 -21.70 20.01 -27.59
CA ALA A 68 -22.28 19.51 -26.34
C ALA A 68 -21.42 18.40 -25.70
N GLN A 69 -20.86 17.50 -26.50
CA GLN A 69 -19.92 16.47 -26.02
C GLN A 69 -18.61 17.08 -25.50
N ALA A 70 -18.06 18.08 -26.19
CA ALA A 70 -16.87 18.80 -25.73
C ALA A 70 -17.12 19.51 -24.39
N ALA A 71 -18.27 20.19 -24.22
CA ALA A 71 -18.65 20.84 -22.98
C ALA A 71 -18.83 19.85 -21.81
N ALA A 72 -19.43 18.68 -22.07
CA ALA A 72 -19.53 17.61 -21.07
C ALA A 72 -18.16 17.05 -20.67
N ALA A 73 -17.26 16.86 -21.65
CA ALA A 73 -15.89 16.40 -21.39
C ALA A 73 -15.08 17.42 -20.57
N THR A 74 -15.24 18.73 -20.82
CA THR A 74 -14.58 19.76 -19.99
C THR A 74 -15.10 19.78 -18.55
N GLN A 75 -16.41 19.62 -18.34
CA GLN A 75 -16.97 19.51 -16.98
C GLN A 75 -16.47 18.26 -16.25
N GLN A 76 -16.31 17.13 -16.95
CA GLN A 76 -15.72 15.92 -16.39
C GLN A 76 -14.25 16.15 -16.00
N LEU A 77 -13.45 16.80 -16.85
CA LEU A 77 -12.06 17.15 -16.55
C LEU A 77 -11.93 18.08 -15.33
N GLU A 78 -12.76 19.11 -15.23
CA GLU A 78 -12.81 19.99 -14.05
C GLU A 78 -13.16 19.20 -12.78
N SER A 79 -14.15 18.30 -12.84
CA SER A 79 -14.51 17.47 -11.68
C SER A 79 -13.37 16.53 -11.25
N LEU A 80 -12.69 15.90 -12.21
CA LEU A 80 -11.53 15.03 -11.93
C LEU A 80 -10.33 15.83 -11.37
N GLN A 81 -10.11 17.06 -11.85
CA GLN A 81 -9.10 17.95 -11.27
C GLN A 81 -9.41 18.30 -9.82
N THR A 82 -10.66 18.63 -9.48
CA THR A 82 -11.04 18.91 -8.08
C THR A 82 -10.84 17.67 -7.18
N GLN A 83 -11.22 16.47 -7.64
CA GLN A 83 -10.99 15.22 -6.92
C GLN A 83 -9.49 14.93 -6.72
N LEU A 84 -8.67 15.15 -7.75
CA LEU A 84 -7.22 14.98 -7.65
C LEU A 84 -6.61 15.92 -6.60
N THR A 85 -6.96 17.20 -6.61
CA THR A 85 -6.48 18.16 -5.59
C THR A 85 -6.96 17.83 -4.17
N GLN A 86 -8.16 17.23 -4.03
CA GLN A 86 -8.65 16.76 -2.74
C GLN A 86 -7.81 15.58 -2.23
N VAL A 87 -7.61 14.55 -3.06
CA VAL A 87 -6.80 13.36 -2.71
C VAL A 87 -5.35 13.75 -2.40
N GLU A 88 -4.76 14.69 -3.14
CA GLU A 88 -3.43 15.24 -2.82
C GLU A 88 -3.39 15.91 -1.44
N SER A 89 -4.44 16.64 -1.05
CA SER A 89 -4.52 17.27 0.28
C SER A 89 -4.71 16.25 1.41
N GLU A 90 -5.50 15.20 1.19
CA GLU A 90 -5.73 14.10 2.13
C GLU A 90 -4.47 13.24 2.31
N LEU A 91 -3.70 13.01 1.23
CA LEU A 91 -2.39 12.34 1.27
C LEU A 91 -1.35 13.15 2.04
N LEU A 92 -1.38 14.49 1.94
CA LEU A 92 -0.49 15.35 2.73
C LEU A 92 -0.87 15.36 4.22
N ALA A 93 -2.16 15.37 4.55
CA ALA A 93 -2.64 15.31 5.94
C ALA A 93 -2.28 13.97 6.60
N THR A 94 -2.62 12.85 5.97
CA THR A 94 -2.28 11.50 6.47
C THR A 94 -0.78 11.28 6.64
N ARG A 95 0.05 11.88 5.78
CA ARG A 95 1.51 11.87 5.94
C ARG A 95 1.98 12.65 7.18
N GLN A 96 1.39 13.81 7.47
CA GLN A 96 1.70 14.57 8.68
C GLN A 96 1.28 13.81 9.95
N ASP A 97 0.12 13.15 9.92
CA ASP A 97 -0.35 12.30 11.02
C ASP A 97 0.58 11.10 11.25
N TYR A 98 1.05 10.46 10.17
CA TYR A 98 2.05 9.38 10.25
C TYR A 98 3.38 9.86 10.86
N ASP A 99 3.91 10.99 10.40
CA ASP A 99 5.15 11.57 10.92
C ASP A 99 5.01 11.95 12.41
N HIS A 100 3.84 12.44 12.83
CA HIS A 100 3.52 12.72 14.24
C HIS A 100 3.44 11.45 15.08
N LEU A 101 2.72 10.41 14.61
CA LEU A 101 2.58 9.14 15.30
C LEU A 101 3.92 8.40 15.44
N SER A 102 4.76 8.48 14.41
CA SER A 102 6.13 7.95 14.41
C SER A 102 7.00 8.63 15.47
N GLN A 103 6.98 9.97 15.54
CA GLN A 103 7.67 10.72 16.60
C GLN A 103 7.16 10.33 18.00
N GLN A 104 5.84 10.21 18.18
CA GLN A 104 5.26 9.79 19.45
C GLN A 104 5.66 8.36 19.84
N HIS A 105 5.83 7.45 18.88
CA HIS A 105 6.33 6.10 19.14
C HIS A 105 7.80 6.13 19.61
N VAL A 106 8.67 6.91 18.95
CA VAL A 106 10.07 7.08 19.36
C VAL A 106 10.16 7.66 20.78
N THR A 107 9.37 8.69 21.10
CA THR A 107 9.33 9.27 22.45
C THR A 107 8.91 8.23 23.50
N ARG A 108 7.81 7.51 23.27
CA ARG A 108 7.35 6.46 24.20
C ARG A 108 8.35 5.31 24.35
N GLN A 109 9.10 4.98 23.29
CA GLN A 109 10.16 3.97 23.35
C GLN A 109 11.35 4.45 24.21
N GLN A 110 11.73 5.73 24.12
CA GLN A 110 12.75 6.33 24.99
C GLN A 110 12.30 6.40 26.45
N GLU A 111 11.05 6.78 26.71
CA GLU A 111 10.47 6.75 28.07
C GLU A 111 10.49 5.33 28.66
N ALA A 112 10.14 4.32 27.86
CA ALA A 112 10.19 2.91 28.28
C ALA A 112 11.62 2.44 28.62
N THR A 113 12.64 2.84 27.84
CA THR A 113 14.04 2.46 28.14
C THR A 113 14.59 3.22 29.35
N GLN A 114 14.14 4.44 29.61
CA GLN A 114 14.45 5.16 30.85
C GLN A 114 13.78 4.52 32.06
N ALA A 115 12.52 4.08 31.93
CA ALA A 115 11.82 3.37 33.00
C ALA A 115 12.46 2.01 33.34
N THR A 116 12.90 1.23 32.34
CA THR A 116 13.58 -0.06 32.60
C THR A 116 14.95 0.12 33.23
N THR A 117 15.74 1.12 32.81
CA THR A 117 17.04 1.41 33.44
C THR A 117 16.89 1.93 34.87
N GLN A 118 15.87 2.75 35.17
CA GLN A 118 15.55 3.12 36.55
C GLN A 118 15.11 1.91 37.39
N ALA A 119 14.30 1.01 36.84
CA ALA A 119 13.86 -0.19 37.54
C ALA A 119 15.03 -1.13 37.88
N THR A 120 15.99 -1.33 36.97
CA THR A 120 17.17 -2.16 37.26
C THR A 120 18.11 -1.51 38.28
N ALA A 121 18.26 -0.18 38.25
CA ALA A 121 19.01 0.55 39.26
C ALA A 121 18.40 0.39 40.67
N LEU A 122 17.08 0.61 40.81
CA LEU A 122 16.36 0.40 42.08
C LEU A 122 16.40 -1.05 42.55
N GLN A 123 16.36 -2.02 41.62
CA GLN A 123 16.50 -3.43 41.96
C GLN A 123 17.90 -3.76 42.51
N SER A 124 18.97 -3.18 41.95
CA SER A 124 20.33 -3.34 42.45
C SER A 124 20.56 -2.66 43.80
N GLU A 125 19.96 -1.48 44.04
CA GLU A 125 19.98 -0.82 45.34
C GLU A 125 19.25 -1.67 46.41
N LEU A 126 18.10 -2.24 46.06
CA LEU A 126 17.33 -3.11 46.96
C LEU A 126 18.09 -4.39 47.33
N THR A 127 18.82 -5.01 46.40
CA THR A 127 19.66 -6.18 46.74
C THR A 127 20.87 -5.80 47.59
N ALA A 128 21.50 -4.64 47.35
CA ALA A 128 22.58 -4.12 48.20
C ALA A 128 22.12 -3.80 49.64
N LEU A 129 20.93 -3.23 49.80
CA LEU A 129 20.32 -2.99 51.11
C LEU A 129 19.92 -4.29 51.82
N GLN A 130 19.51 -5.33 51.07
CA GLN A 130 19.23 -6.66 51.62
C GLN A 130 20.51 -7.33 52.17
N THR A 131 21.60 -7.37 51.40
CA THR A 131 22.87 -7.95 51.86
C THR A 131 23.45 -7.17 53.04
N GLN A 132 23.33 -5.84 53.06
CA GLN A 132 23.69 -5.04 54.24
C GLN A 132 22.85 -5.41 55.47
N ASN A 133 21.55 -5.66 55.31
CA ASN A 133 20.67 -6.07 56.42
C ASN A 133 21.08 -7.43 57.00
N ASP A 134 21.41 -8.39 56.14
CA ASP A 134 21.81 -9.74 56.57
C ASP A 134 23.20 -9.75 57.22
N ASN A 135 24.15 -8.97 56.71
CA ASN A 135 25.43 -8.72 57.38
C ASN A 135 25.23 -8.10 58.79
N LEU A 136 24.37 -7.09 58.93
CA LEU A 136 24.03 -6.49 60.23
C LEU A 136 23.36 -7.51 61.17
N ARG A 137 22.49 -8.39 60.65
CA ARG A 137 21.87 -9.47 61.43
C ARG A 137 22.88 -10.51 61.89
N GLN A 138 23.87 -10.86 61.06
CA GLN A 138 24.96 -11.76 61.42
C GLN A 138 25.85 -11.15 62.51
N ASN A 139 26.24 -9.88 62.37
CA ASN A 139 27.00 -9.17 63.39
C ASN A 139 26.24 -9.11 64.73
N ILE A 140 24.92 -8.90 64.70
CA ILE A 140 24.07 -8.93 65.91
C ILE A 140 24.01 -10.34 66.55
N ARG A 141 24.12 -11.43 65.78
CA ARG A 141 24.25 -12.79 66.33
C ARG A 141 25.60 -12.98 67.00
N GLN A 142 26.70 -12.73 66.27
CA GLN A 142 28.06 -12.85 66.80
C GLN A 142 28.26 -12.03 68.09
N LEU A 143 27.77 -10.80 68.16
CA LEU A 143 27.83 -9.96 69.36
C LEU A 143 26.97 -10.48 70.52
N ARG A 144 25.90 -11.24 70.27
CA ARG A 144 25.12 -11.91 71.32
C ARG A 144 25.83 -13.16 71.81
N ASP A 145 26.40 -13.94 70.91
CA ASP A 145 27.11 -15.17 71.23
C ASP A 145 28.35 -14.83 72.08
N GLN A 146 29.15 -13.84 71.67
CA GLN A 146 30.27 -13.28 72.46
C GLN A 146 29.84 -12.77 73.85
N LEU A 147 28.66 -12.14 73.95
CA LEU A 147 28.16 -11.61 75.22
C LEU A 147 27.69 -12.73 76.16
N GLU A 148 27.12 -13.81 75.63
CA GLU A 148 26.74 -14.98 76.43
C GLU A 148 27.99 -15.80 76.82
N ASP A 149 29.00 -15.92 75.96
CA ASP A 149 30.30 -16.54 76.30
C ASP A 149 31.01 -15.78 77.44
N GLU A 150 31.14 -14.46 77.35
CA GLU A 150 31.71 -13.64 78.44
C GLU A 150 30.85 -13.68 79.71
N ARG A 151 29.53 -13.87 79.59
CA ARG A 151 28.64 -14.08 80.74
C ARG A 151 28.86 -15.43 81.40
N ILE A 152 28.95 -16.51 80.64
CA ILE A 152 29.25 -17.87 81.12
C ILE A 152 30.62 -17.89 81.81
N LYS A 153 31.64 -17.29 81.18
CA LYS A 153 32.98 -17.09 81.73
C LYS A 153 32.96 -16.29 83.04
N SER A 154 32.19 -15.21 83.10
CA SER A 154 32.00 -14.42 84.32
C SER A 154 31.33 -15.22 85.44
N GLN A 155 30.35 -16.07 85.11
CA GLN A 155 29.68 -16.93 86.08
C GLN A 155 30.61 -18.04 86.61
N LEU A 156 31.36 -18.70 85.73
CA LEU A 156 32.40 -19.68 86.11
C LEU A 156 33.47 -19.07 87.03
N LEU A 157 33.92 -17.85 86.75
CA LEU A 157 34.85 -17.10 87.62
C LEU A 157 34.23 -16.75 88.98
N GLN A 158 32.91 -16.60 89.05
CA GLN A 158 32.18 -16.29 90.29
C GLN A 158 31.94 -17.54 91.14
N GLU A 159 31.56 -18.66 90.52
CA GLU A 159 31.39 -19.97 91.17
C GLU A 159 32.75 -20.55 91.63
N GLY A 160 33.79 -20.45 90.80
CA GLY A 160 35.16 -20.84 91.15
C GLY A 160 35.75 -20.05 92.33
N LYS A 161 35.20 -18.87 92.66
CA LYS A 161 35.62 -18.05 93.82
C LYS A 161 34.95 -18.47 95.13
N VAL A 162 33.92 -19.32 95.09
CA VAL A 162 33.22 -19.83 96.28
C VAL A 162 33.84 -21.14 96.79
N GLN A 163 34.61 -21.86 95.96
CA GLN A 163 35.13 -23.19 96.30
C GLN A 163 36.61 -23.38 95.93
N GLY A 164 37.50 -22.55 96.51
CA GLY A 164 38.92 -22.63 96.14
C GLY A 164 39.92 -21.70 96.86
N THR A 165 39.82 -21.47 98.18
CA THR A 165 40.98 -20.94 98.92
C THR A 165 41.99 -22.07 99.20
N SER A 166 43.18 -21.97 98.62
CA SER A 166 44.39 -22.82 98.78
C SER A 166 44.62 -23.90 97.71
N SER A 167 45.49 -23.62 96.74
CA SER A 167 46.82 -24.28 96.67
C SER A 167 47.74 -23.71 95.58
N ASN A 168 48.97 -23.43 96.00
CA ASN A 168 50.25 -23.38 95.28
C ASN A 168 50.35 -23.02 93.79
N ASN A 169 51.19 -22.02 93.56
CA ASN A 169 52.08 -21.85 92.41
C ASN A 169 52.63 -23.18 91.85
N ASN A 170 52.63 -23.32 90.53
CA ASN A 170 53.88 -23.55 89.81
C ASN A 170 53.76 -23.09 88.34
N ASP A 171 54.85 -22.55 87.81
CA ASP A 171 54.97 -22.03 86.45
C ASP A 171 55.01 -23.12 85.35
N ASN A 172 55.00 -22.64 84.10
CA ASN A 172 55.41 -23.31 82.86
C ASN A 172 54.42 -24.34 82.25
N ASN A 173 53.51 -23.86 81.40
CA ASN A 173 53.62 -24.06 79.95
C ASN A 173 52.48 -23.38 79.18
N HIS A 174 52.70 -22.13 78.77
CA HIS A 174 52.01 -21.54 77.63
C HIS A 174 52.94 -20.60 76.87
N SER A 175 54.00 -21.18 76.31
CA SER A 175 54.63 -20.62 75.12
C SER A 175 53.60 -20.68 73.98
N GLY A 176 52.77 -19.66 73.86
CA GLY A 176 52.09 -19.39 72.61
C GLY A 176 53.17 -19.25 71.55
N ASP A 177 53.25 -20.23 70.66
CA ASP A 177 54.32 -20.29 69.67
C ASP A 177 54.20 -19.05 68.79
N PRO A 178 55.17 -18.12 68.80
CA PRO A 178 55.09 -16.93 67.97
C PRO A 178 54.96 -17.30 66.49
N HIS A 179 55.42 -18.47 66.05
CA HIS A 179 55.20 -18.94 64.69
C HIS A 179 53.73 -19.27 64.37
N ALA A 180 52.93 -19.72 65.34
CA ALA A 180 51.50 -19.93 65.13
C ALA A 180 50.75 -18.60 64.97
N THR A 181 51.06 -17.60 65.81
CA THR A 181 50.47 -16.26 65.70
C THR A 181 50.96 -15.50 64.48
N ILE A 182 52.23 -15.69 64.08
CA ILE A 182 52.76 -15.15 62.82
C ILE A 182 52.08 -15.82 61.61
N ALA A 183 51.87 -17.14 61.63
CA ALA A 183 51.18 -17.83 60.53
C ALA A 183 49.71 -17.37 60.38
N GLU A 184 49.01 -17.13 61.48
CA GLU A 184 47.65 -16.60 61.48
C GLU A 184 47.60 -15.15 60.94
N LEU A 185 48.55 -14.30 61.35
CA LEU A 185 48.72 -12.94 60.82
C LEU A 185 49.15 -12.94 59.33
N GLU A 186 49.99 -13.87 58.89
CA GLU A 186 50.38 -14.04 57.48
C GLU A 186 49.19 -14.52 56.63
N GLN A 187 48.33 -15.39 57.16
CA GLN A 187 47.08 -15.78 56.50
C GLN A 187 46.13 -14.58 56.37
N GLU A 188 45.91 -13.83 57.45
CA GLU A 188 45.04 -12.64 57.45
C GLU A 188 45.56 -11.55 56.49
N LEU A 189 46.88 -11.36 56.40
CA LEU A 189 47.51 -10.47 55.41
C LEU A 189 47.28 -10.94 53.97
N ASN A 190 47.33 -12.24 53.70
CA ASN A 190 47.08 -12.79 52.37
C ASN A 190 45.60 -12.66 51.96
N GLU A 191 44.66 -12.91 52.88
CA GLU A 191 43.23 -12.71 52.64
C GLU A 191 42.89 -11.22 52.42
N ALA A 192 43.49 -10.31 53.20
CA ALA A 192 43.35 -8.87 53.00
C ALA A 192 43.91 -8.40 51.64
N ASN A 193 45.06 -8.93 51.22
CA ASN A 193 45.66 -8.62 49.91
C ASN A 193 44.81 -9.13 48.74
N ALA A 194 44.17 -10.30 48.88
CA ALA A 194 43.23 -10.82 47.88
C ALA A 194 42.00 -9.91 47.73
N ALA A 195 41.39 -9.48 48.85
CA ALA A 195 40.25 -8.56 48.83
C ALA A 195 40.59 -7.19 48.19
N ILE A 196 41.84 -6.71 48.38
CA ILE A 196 42.33 -5.48 47.73
C ILE A 196 42.48 -5.66 46.20
N ALA A 197 42.87 -6.85 45.73
CA ALA A 197 42.94 -7.15 44.30
C ALA A 197 41.55 -7.16 43.65
N ASP A 198 40.58 -7.83 44.26
CA ASP A 198 39.19 -7.85 43.78
C ASP A 198 38.57 -6.44 43.73
N LEU A 199 38.80 -5.63 44.75
CA LEU A 199 38.38 -4.23 44.78
C LEU A 199 39.04 -3.38 43.67
N LYS A 200 40.31 -3.64 43.37
CA LYS A 200 41.05 -2.94 42.31
C LYS A 200 40.51 -3.29 40.93
N ASP A 201 40.17 -4.55 40.68
CA ASP A 201 39.60 -4.99 39.40
C ASP A 201 38.15 -4.48 39.22
N ALA A 202 37.36 -4.45 40.29
CA ALA A 202 36.05 -3.79 40.29
C ALA A 202 36.15 -2.27 39.98
N LEU A 203 37.15 -1.59 40.54
CA LEU A 203 37.45 -0.18 40.26
C LEU A 203 37.93 0.03 38.81
N MET A 204 38.83 -0.82 38.29
CA MET A 204 39.28 -0.76 36.89
C MET A 204 38.10 -0.92 35.93
N ASN A 205 37.20 -1.86 36.18
CA ASN A 205 36.00 -2.07 35.35
C ASN A 205 35.03 -0.87 35.43
N SER A 206 34.87 -0.25 36.61
CA SER A 206 34.04 0.95 36.79
C SER A 206 34.64 2.18 36.10
N VAL A 207 35.96 2.36 36.16
CA VAL A 207 36.67 3.50 35.58
C VAL A 207 36.80 3.37 34.05
N ASN A 208 37.16 2.21 33.52
CA ASN A 208 37.21 1.99 32.07
C ASN A 208 35.81 1.89 31.44
N GLY A 209 34.77 1.60 32.24
CA GLY A 209 33.36 1.72 31.83
C GLY A 209 32.86 3.16 31.66
N GLN A 210 33.68 4.16 32.02
CA GLN A 210 33.35 5.59 31.91
C GLN A 210 34.40 6.37 31.10
N GLN A 211 34.54 6.05 29.81
CA GLN A 211 35.10 7.00 28.85
C GLN A 211 34.02 7.43 27.84
N PRO A 212 33.70 8.74 27.74
CA PRO A 212 32.67 9.22 26.84
C PRO A 212 33.25 9.49 25.45
N ASP A 213 32.72 8.79 24.45
CA ASP A 213 32.69 9.33 23.10
C ASP A 213 31.70 10.52 23.02
N HIS A 214 31.85 11.33 21.97
CA HIS A 214 30.99 12.44 21.52
C HIS A 214 31.38 13.87 21.99
N LEU A 215 32.19 14.49 21.12
CA LEU A 215 32.44 15.93 21.01
C LEU A 215 31.26 16.69 20.41
N GLY A 216 30.95 17.88 20.97
CA GLY A 216 30.26 18.99 20.29
C GLY A 216 28.73 18.89 20.15
N THR A 217 27.93 19.96 20.24
CA THR A 217 28.21 21.41 20.45
C THR A 217 26.96 22.09 21.03
N SER A 218 27.13 23.14 21.84
CA SER A 218 26.07 23.99 22.44
C SER A 218 25.83 25.27 21.58
N PRO A 219 25.05 26.32 21.99
CA PRO A 219 24.20 26.51 23.18
C PRO A 219 22.84 27.26 22.98
N ALA A 220 22.16 27.54 24.11
CA ALA A 220 21.13 28.57 24.36
C ALA A 220 19.65 28.23 24.01
N SER A 221 18.61 28.63 24.77
CA SER A 221 18.54 29.63 25.87
C SER A 221 17.43 29.32 26.92
N SER A 222 17.41 30.14 27.98
CA SER A 222 16.45 30.29 29.10
C SER A 222 14.94 30.12 28.76
N THR A 223 14.00 29.88 29.69
CA THR A 223 13.79 30.56 30.99
C THR A 223 12.72 29.82 31.83
N SER A 224 12.79 29.90 33.17
CA SER A 224 11.67 29.59 34.11
C SER A 224 10.95 30.91 34.53
N PRO A 225 9.75 30.95 35.17
CA PRO A 225 9.53 30.36 36.52
C PRO A 225 8.09 29.91 36.92
N SER A 226 8.05 29.13 38.01
CA SER A 226 7.04 29.08 39.10
C SER A 226 5.53 29.29 38.88
N SER A 227 4.73 28.35 39.40
CA SER A 227 3.80 28.62 40.53
C SER A 227 3.17 27.34 41.11
N SER A 228 3.26 27.14 42.43
CA SER A 228 2.39 26.23 43.22
C SER A 228 1.26 27.04 43.88
N PRO A 229 0.20 26.43 44.48
CA PRO A 229 0.30 26.06 45.90
C PRO A 229 -0.56 24.86 46.43
N SER A 230 0.07 24.08 47.32
CA SER A 230 -0.43 23.45 48.58
C SER A 230 -1.89 23.00 48.80
N HIS A 231 -2.06 21.81 49.43
CA HIS A 231 -2.56 21.61 50.82
C HIS A 231 -2.35 20.13 51.26
N ARG A 232 -1.68 19.79 52.39
CA ARG A 232 -2.13 19.75 53.83
C ARG A 232 -2.95 18.46 54.14
N SER A 233 -2.71 17.56 55.11
CA SER A 233 -1.80 17.38 56.28
C SER A 233 -1.67 15.85 56.59
N GLY A 234 -0.78 15.26 57.42
CA GLY A 234 0.34 15.74 58.24
C GLY A 234 0.20 15.41 59.76
N SER A 235 1.25 14.84 60.40
CA SER A 235 1.42 14.39 61.83
C SER A 235 0.90 12.99 62.23
N ARG A 236 1.48 12.22 63.19
CA ARG A 236 2.73 12.27 64.02
C ARG A 236 2.88 10.96 64.84
N ARG A 237 4.12 10.46 65.05
CA ARG A 237 4.67 9.76 66.26
C ARG A 237 3.91 8.50 66.81
N SER A 238 4.43 7.57 67.62
CA SER A 238 5.73 7.37 68.32
C SER A 238 5.92 5.89 68.69
N SER A 239 7.15 5.53 69.10
CA SER A 239 7.59 4.24 69.63
C SER A 239 6.83 3.66 70.83
N SER A 240 6.72 2.32 70.92
CA SER A 240 6.88 1.59 72.18
C SER A 240 7.28 0.12 71.96
N ARG A 241 8.16 -0.40 72.83
CA ARG A 241 8.47 -1.84 72.96
C ARG A 241 7.46 -2.50 73.91
N ARG A 242 7.06 -3.74 73.65
CA ARG A 242 6.96 -4.80 74.68
C ARG A 242 6.69 -6.17 74.07
N SER A 243 7.24 -7.22 74.68
CA SER A 243 6.93 -8.60 74.33
C SER A 243 5.64 -9.04 75.00
N HIS A 244 4.86 -9.85 74.29
CA HIS A 244 4.16 -11.00 74.85
C HIS A 244 3.73 -11.92 73.72
N ASP A 245 4.02 -13.21 73.86
CA ASP A 245 3.39 -14.24 73.05
C ASP A 245 1.88 -14.22 73.29
N HIS A 246 1.09 -14.24 72.23
CA HIS A 246 -0.01 -15.21 72.11
C HIS A 246 -0.51 -15.33 70.66
N ASN A 247 -0.56 -16.58 70.24
CA ASN A 247 -1.07 -17.07 68.97
C ASN A 247 -2.60 -16.86 68.87
N ASN A 248 -3.09 -15.96 68.00
CA ASN A 248 -4.37 -16.20 67.32
C ASN A 248 -4.53 -15.43 65.99
N ASN A 249 -5.07 -16.14 65.00
CA ASN A 249 -5.40 -15.67 63.64
C ASN A 249 -6.33 -14.44 63.62
N GLY A 250 -6.17 -13.56 62.61
CA GLY A 250 -7.23 -12.59 62.26
C GLY A 250 -6.81 -11.20 61.76
N GLY A 251 -5.56 -10.96 61.37
CA GLY A 251 -5.16 -9.66 60.81
C GLY A 251 -5.91 -9.31 59.51
N PRO A 252 -6.30 -8.04 59.25
CA PRO A 252 -7.13 -7.64 58.11
C PRO A 252 -6.44 -7.71 56.72
N ALA A 253 -5.23 -8.25 56.63
CA ALA A 253 -4.43 -8.35 55.41
C ALA A 253 -5.09 -9.11 54.24
N PRO A 254 -5.86 -10.21 54.44
CA PRO A 254 -6.44 -10.95 53.31
C PRO A 254 -7.43 -10.14 52.48
N LEU A 255 -8.21 -9.26 53.11
CA LEU A 255 -9.21 -8.45 52.42
C LEU A 255 -8.55 -7.32 51.63
N LEU A 256 -7.49 -6.71 52.18
CA LEU A 256 -6.72 -5.66 51.50
C LEU A 256 -6.04 -6.21 50.26
N TYR A 257 -5.39 -7.37 50.38
CA TYR A 257 -4.76 -8.09 49.26
C TYR A 257 -5.78 -8.51 48.20
N ALA A 258 -6.97 -8.95 48.60
CA ALA A 258 -8.05 -9.28 47.66
C ALA A 258 -8.55 -8.04 46.89
N MET A 259 -8.71 -6.89 47.56
CA MET A 259 -9.08 -5.62 46.92
C MET A 259 -7.99 -5.12 45.96
N GLU A 260 -6.72 -5.21 46.35
CA GLU A 260 -5.57 -4.84 45.52
C GLU A 260 -5.50 -5.73 44.27
N LYS A 261 -5.59 -7.06 44.42
CA LYS A 261 -5.66 -7.99 43.29
C LYS A 261 -6.89 -7.78 42.41
N GLN A 262 -8.02 -7.34 42.95
CA GLN A 262 -9.20 -6.99 42.17
C GLN A 262 -9.04 -5.67 41.40
N ALA A 263 -8.23 -4.73 41.92
CA ALA A 263 -7.85 -3.51 41.19
C ALA A 263 -6.88 -3.83 40.05
N GLU A 264 -5.85 -4.64 40.30
CA GLU A 264 -4.94 -5.15 39.26
C GLU A 264 -5.71 -5.89 38.14
N LEU A 265 -6.64 -6.78 38.49
CA LEU A 265 -7.45 -7.52 37.51
C LEU A 265 -8.28 -6.59 36.63
N LYS A 266 -8.86 -5.53 37.19
CA LYS A 266 -9.61 -4.52 36.41
C LYS A 266 -8.69 -3.75 35.48
N THR A 267 -7.48 -3.38 35.92
CA THR A 267 -6.47 -2.73 35.08
C THR A 267 -6.04 -3.64 33.94
N ALA A 268 -5.77 -4.92 34.22
CA ALA A 268 -5.44 -5.91 33.20
C ALA A 268 -6.59 -6.13 32.20
N GLN A 269 -7.85 -6.18 32.66
CA GLN A 269 -9.02 -6.27 31.77
C GLN A 269 -9.19 -5.02 30.88
N ALA A 270 -8.94 -3.82 31.42
CA ALA A 270 -8.97 -2.58 30.64
C ALA A 270 -7.88 -2.58 29.54
N GLU A 271 -6.66 -3.03 29.87
CA GLU A 271 -5.56 -3.10 28.90
C GLU A 271 -5.78 -4.23 27.87
N ILE A 272 -6.35 -5.38 28.24
CA ILE A 272 -6.76 -6.42 27.29
C ILE A 272 -7.79 -5.89 26.29
N ASN A 273 -8.81 -5.15 26.75
CA ASN A 273 -9.80 -4.55 25.86
C ASN A 273 -9.17 -3.49 24.95
N ARG A 274 -8.22 -2.70 25.46
CA ARG A 274 -7.47 -1.73 24.66
C ARG A 274 -6.63 -2.41 23.57
N LEU A 275 -5.90 -3.46 23.93
CA LEU A 275 -5.10 -4.25 22.99
C LEU A 275 -5.98 -4.97 21.95
N ALA A 276 -7.15 -5.46 22.35
CA ALA A 276 -8.11 -6.07 21.42
C ALA A 276 -8.63 -5.07 20.38
N ASN A 277 -8.94 -3.84 20.78
CA ASN A 277 -9.32 -2.77 19.84
C ASN A 277 -8.16 -2.44 18.89
N ILE A 278 -6.96 -2.18 19.41
CA ILE A 278 -5.77 -1.89 18.58
C ILE A 278 -5.48 -3.02 17.59
N LEU A 279 -5.63 -4.28 18.01
CA LEU A 279 -5.40 -5.44 17.14
C LEU A 279 -6.49 -5.57 16.07
N SER A 280 -7.74 -5.19 16.37
CA SER A 280 -8.82 -5.08 15.39
C SER A 280 -8.54 -3.98 14.35
N ASP A 281 -8.06 -2.81 14.80
CA ASP A 281 -7.72 -1.67 13.93
C ASP A 281 -6.56 -2.04 12.99
N ILE A 282 -5.49 -2.64 13.51
CA ILE A 282 -4.36 -3.15 12.72
C ILE A 282 -4.78 -4.24 11.73
N GLN A 283 -5.75 -5.10 12.09
CA GLN A 283 -6.28 -6.10 11.17
C GLN A 283 -7.09 -5.46 10.04
N ALA A 284 -7.89 -4.44 10.32
CA ALA A 284 -8.64 -3.68 9.32
C ALA A 284 -7.70 -2.94 8.35
N GLU A 285 -6.71 -2.20 8.88
CA GLU A 285 -5.69 -1.51 8.08
C GLU A 285 -4.89 -2.50 7.21
N ARG A 286 -4.54 -3.68 7.74
CA ARG A 286 -3.90 -4.74 6.96
C ARG A 286 -4.80 -5.24 5.81
N THR A 287 -6.10 -5.43 6.04
CA THR A 287 -7.00 -5.87 4.95
C THR A 287 -7.14 -4.80 3.87
N GLU A 288 -7.29 -3.54 4.24
CA GLU A 288 -7.34 -2.42 3.30
C GLU A 288 -6.04 -2.27 2.50
N ALA A 289 -4.88 -2.42 3.15
CA ALA A 289 -3.59 -2.43 2.49
C ALA A 289 -3.44 -3.58 1.48
N VAL A 290 -3.98 -4.77 1.78
CA VAL A 290 -3.99 -5.91 0.84
C VAL A 290 -4.92 -5.65 -0.35
N GLU A 291 -6.13 -5.13 -0.11
CA GLU A 291 -7.09 -4.80 -1.17
C GLU A 291 -6.55 -3.72 -2.12
N SER A 292 -5.87 -2.69 -1.59
CA SER A 292 -5.23 -1.65 -2.41
C SER A 292 -4.06 -2.19 -3.25
N LEU A 293 -3.29 -3.16 -2.73
CA LEU A 293 -2.24 -3.85 -3.49
C LEU A 293 -2.81 -4.75 -4.59
N GLU A 294 -3.94 -5.43 -4.36
CA GLU A 294 -4.61 -6.22 -5.40
C GLU A 294 -5.20 -5.32 -6.50
N LEU A 295 -5.79 -4.17 -6.13
CA LEU A 295 -6.33 -3.19 -7.08
C LEU A 295 -5.23 -2.58 -7.95
N THR A 296 -4.13 -2.12 -7.36
CA THR A 296 -2.99 -1.56 -8.10
C THR A 296 -2.31 -2.61 -8.99
N LYS A 297 -2.20 -3.87 -8.53
CA LYS A 297 -1.73 -4.99 -9.35
C LYS A 297 -2.64 -5.23 -10.55
N ALA A 298 -3.96 -5.20 -10.38
CA ALA A 298 -4.91 -5.35 -11.49
C ALA A 298 -4.80 -4.22 -12.52
N GLN A 299 -4.60 -2.97 -12.08
CA GLN A 299 -4.33 -1.84 -12.97
C GLN A 299 -3.00 -1.97 -13.73
N LEU A 300 -1.96 -2.50 -13.08
CA LEU A 300 -0.67 -2.78 -13.71
C LEU A 300 -0.82 -3.88 -14.77
N GLU A 301 -1.57 -4.95 -14.46
CA GLU A 301 -1.89 -6.02 -15.42
C GLU A 301 -2.65 -5.47 -16.64
N GLU A 302 -3.71 -4.68 -16.42
CA GLU A 302 -4.49 -4.05 -17.51
C GLU A 302 -3.63 -3.11 -18.37
N THR A 303 -2.83 -2.24 -17.76
CA THR A 303 -1.96 -1.30 -18.49
C THR A 303 -0.83 -2.02 -19.23
N SER A 304 -0.28 -3.11 -18.68
CA SER A 304 0.71 -3.94 -19.39
C SER A 304 0.09 -4.70 -20.57
N ALA A 305 -1.11 -5.27 -20.42
CA ALA A 305 -1.84 -5.92 -21.51
C ALA A 305 -2.22 -4.91 -22.61
N LYS A 306 -2.58 -3.68 -22.23
CA LYS A 306 -2.83 -2.57 -23.16
C LYS A 306 -1.55 -2.16 -23.92
N LEU A 307 -0.42 -2.10 -23.23
CA LEU A 307 0.89 -1.83 -23.84
C LEU A 307 1.31 -2.97 -24.78
N GLU A 308 1.12 -4.23 -24.40
CA GLU A 308 1.41 -5.39 -25.26
C GLU A 308 0.50 -5.42 -26.51
N ARG A 309 -0.79 -5.07 -26.36
CA ARG A 309 -1.70 -4.85 -27.50
C ARG A 309 -1.18 -3.73 -28.42
N PHE A 310 -0.73 -2.60 -27.88
CA PHE A 310 -0.10 -1.54 -28.67
C PHE A 310 1.22 -1.99 -29.32
N GLN A 311 2.03 -2.81 -28.66
CA GLN A 311 3.28 -3.32 -29.22
C GLN A 311 3.05 -4.30 -30.38
N LYS A 312 2.00 -5.14 -30.29
CA LYS A 312 1.58 -6.07 -31.36
C LYS A 312 0.85 -5.37 -32.52
N LEU A 313 0.17 -4.26 -32.25
CA LEU A 313 -0.55 -3.46 -33.26
C LEU A 313 0.29 -2.30 -33.83
N SER A 314 1.41 -1.94 -33.20
CA SER A 314 2.37 -1.01 -33.77
C SER A 314 2.92 -1.66 -35.04
N PRO A 315 2.68 -1.09 -36.24
CA PRO A 315 3.42 -1.54 -37.41
C PRO A 315 4.90 -1.36 -37.09
N ALA A 316 5.70 -2.39 -37.36
CA ALA A 316 7.14 -2.31 -37.17
C ALA A 316 7.63 -1.08 -37.94
N SER A 317 8.18 -0.10 -37.22
CA SER A 317 8.50 1.20 -37.81
C SER A 317 9.44 1.01 -38.99
N ALA A 318 8.92 1.33 -40.17
CA ALA A 318 9.76 1.72 -41.28
C ALA A 318 10.68 2.88 -40.82
N ASP A 319 11.77 3.07 -41.55
CA ASP A 319 12.69 4.19 -41.40
C ASP A 319 13.56 4.18 -40.13
N ASN A 320 14.49 3.21 -40.09
CA ASN A 320 15.83 3.50 -39.59
C ASN A 320 16.92 2.67 -40.30
N LYS A 321 17.14 2.93 -41.59
CA LYS A 321 18.40 2.57 -42.25
C LYS A 321 18.82 3.52 -43.38
N ALA A 322 19.93 4.21 -43.12
CA ALA A 322 20.86 4.76 -44.10
C ALA A 322 20.38 5.88 -45.05
N ALA A 323 20.32 7.11 -44.51
CA ALA A 323 20.80 8.26 -45.26
C ALA A 323 22.34 8.20 -45.38
N ALA A 324 22.88 7.42 -46.33
CA ALA A 324 24.30 7.43 -46.68
C ALA A 324 24.60 6.83 -48.07
N GLY A 325 24.78 7.70 -49.07
CA GLY A 325 25.86 7.56 -50.07
C GLY A 325 25.79 6.49 -51.17
N ALA A 326 25.70 7.00 -52.40
CA ALA A 326 26.40 6.55 -53.62
C ALA A 326 25.90 5.33 -54.45
N LYS A 327 26.08 5.53 -55.76
CA LYS A 327 26.27 4.60 -56.91
C LYS A 327 26.66 3.16 -56.51
N ASP A 328 26.28 2.12 -57.24
CA ASP A 328 26.50 1.95 -58.70
C ASP A 328 25.67 0.78 -59.29
N ASP A 329 25.77 0.57 -60.60
CA ASP A 329 25.16 -0.58 -61.31
C ASP A 329 25.73 -1.94 -60.87
N THR A 330 24.89 -2.98 -60.76
CA THR A 330 24.97 -4.24 -61.56
C THR A 330 23.99 -5.32 -61.10
N ALA A 331 23.62 -6.20 -62.03
CA ALA A 331 22.69 -7.30 -61.79
C ALA A 331 23.30 -8.45 -60.97
N SER A 332 22.49 -9.08 -60.11
CA SER A 332 22.76 -10.44 -59.64
C SER A 332 21.46 -11.22 -59.36
N THR A 333 21.30 -12.33 -60.06
CA THR A 333 20.22 -13.29 -59.89
C THR A 333 20.38 -14.03 -58.56
N GLY A 334 19.50 -13.77 -57.59
CA GLY A 334 19.57 -14.37 -56.25
C GLY A 334 18.22 -14.91 -55.79
N THR A 335 17.89 -16.14 -56.19
CA THR A 335 16.72 -16.87 -55.70
C THR A 335 16.82 -17.11 -54.20
N SER A 336 16.10 -16.31 -53.41
CA SER A 336 15.91 -16.51 -51.97
C SER A 336 14.43 -16.40 -51.64
N GLN A 337 13.95 -17.32 -50.81
CA GLN A 337 12.52 -17.64 -50.71
C GLN A 337 11.71 -16.49 -50.11
N SER A 338 10.65 -16.12 -50.82
CA SER A 338 9.53 -15.37 -50.28
C SER A 338 8.91 -16.17 -49.13
N LEU A 339 9.08 -15.68 -47.90
CA LEU A 339 8.34 -16.14 -46.73
C LEU A 339 7.47 -15.00 -46.21
N GLU A 340 6.17 -15.16 -46.46
CA GLU A 340 5.08 -14.75 -45.57
C GLU A 340 4.88 -13.25 -45.22
N PRO A 341 4.26 -12.48 -46.13
CA PRO A 341 3.27 -11.47 -45.72
C PRO A 341 1.92 -12.11 -45.32
N ASP A 342 1.67 -13.38 -45.65
CA ASP A 342 0.36 -14.05 -45.52
C ASP A 342 0.01 -14.53 -44.10
N SER A 343 0.91 -14.40 -43.12
CA SER A 343 0.57 -14.71 -41.71
C SER A 343 -0.58 -13.84 -41.18
N ALA A 344 -0.64 -12.56 -41.56
CA ALA A 344 -1.70 -11.65 -41.13
C ALA A 344 -3.05 -11.95 -41.80
N THR A 345 -3.06 -12.22 -43.11
CA THR A 345 -4.26 -12.59 -43.87
C THR A 345 -4.81 -13.95 -43.43
N THR A 346 -3.94 -14.95 -43.25
CA THR A 346 -4.30 -16.28 -42.75
C THR A 346 -4.89 -16.22 -41.34
N ASN A 347 -4.34 -15.39 -40.44
CA ASN A 347 -4.91 -15.19 -39.11
C ASN A 347 -6.30 -14.56 -39.13
N ILE A 348 -6.59 -13.65 -40.08
CA ILE A 348 -7.91 -13.04 -40.24
C ILE A 348 -8.93 -14.06 -40.79
N GLU A 349 -8.54 -14.88 -41.78
CA GLU A 349 -9.43 -15.95 -42.29
C GLU A 349 -9.67 -17.04 -41.24
N TYR A 350 -8.65 -17.41 -40.47
CA TYR A 350 -8.76 -18.36 -39.37
C TYR A 350 -9.70 -17.83 -38.27
N LEU A 351 -9.52 -16.57 -37.84
CA LEU A 351 -10.42 -15.92 -36.88
C LEU A 351 -11.86 -15.87 -37.40
N LYS A 352 -12.07 -15.49 -38.66
CA LYS A 352 -13.38 -15.48 -39.32
C LYS A 352 -14.03 -16.87 -39.28
N ASN A 353 -13.29 -17.93 -39.60
CA ASN A 353 -13.79 -19.30 -39.58
C ASN A 353 -14.11 -19.79 -38.15
N ILE A 354 -13.30 -19.41 -37.15
CA ILE A 354 -13.60 -19.70 -35.73
C ILE A 354 -14.84 -18.95 -35.26
N MET A 355 -14.95 -17.64 -35.55
CA MET A 355 -16.11 -16.84 -35.15
C MET A 355 -17.40 -17.35 -35.81
N MET A 356 -17.35 -17.71 -37.09
CA MET A 356 -18.48 -18.38 -37.77
C MET A 356 -18.82 -19.73 -37.14
N SER A 357 -17.81 -20.53 -36.73
CA SER A 357 -18.03 -21.79 -36.01
C SER A 357 -18.67 -21.56 -34.63
N TYR A 358 -18.28 -20.51 -33.91
CA TYR A 358 -18.85 -20.12 -32.62
C TYR A 358 -20.30 -19.62 -32.73
N LEU A 359 -20.63 -18.90 -33.80
CA LEU A 359 -22.01 -18.48 -34.09
C LEU A 359 -22.89 -19.67 -34.48
N ASN A 360 -22.36 -20.60 -35.29
CA ASN A 360 -23.06 -21.79 -35.76
C ASN A 360 -23.14 -22.95 -34.74
N ALA A 361 -22.31 -22.92 -33.70
CA ALA A 361 -22.30 -23.92 -32.62
C ALA A 361 -23.68 -24.04 -31.96
N LYS A 362 -24.21 -25.26 -31.91
CA LYS A 362 -25.54 -25.56 -31.39
C LYS A 362 -25.53 -25.86 -29.90
N THR A 363 -24.42 -26.38 -29.38
CA THR A 363 -24.30 -26.69 -27.95
C THR A 363 -23.45 -25.66 -27.21
N ILE A 364 -23.76 -25.44 -25.93
CA ILE A 364 -22.94 -24.59 -25.05
C ILE A 364 -21.54 -25.20 -24.86
N ALA A 365 -21.40 -26.53 -24.95
CA ALA A 365 -20.11 -27.22 -24.91
C ALA A 365 -19.20 -26.83 -26.09
N GLU A 366 -19.73 -26.84 -27.33
CA GLU A 366 -19.02 -26.32 -28.51
C GLU A 366 -18.59 -24.86 -28.32
N LYS A 367 -19.49 -24.00 -27.83
CA LYS A 367 -19.17 -22.58 -27.58
C LYS A 367 -18.07 -22.41 -26.52
N LYS A 368 -18.15 -23.13 -25.40
CA LYS A 368 -17.14 -23.13 -24.33
C LYS A 368 -15.77 -23.62 -24.86
N ALA A 369 -15.73 -24.63 -25.72
CA ALA A 369 -14.49 -25.13 -26.33
C ALA A 369 -13.83 -24.11 -27.28
N LEU A 370 -14.61 -23.23 -27.92
CA LEU A 370 -14.10 -22.22 -28.85
C LEU A 370 -13.67 -20.90 -28.16
N VAL A 371 -14.13 -20.60 -26.93
CA VAL A 371 -13.74 -19.36 -26.22
C VAL A 371 -12.22 -19.24 -26.00
N PRO A 372 -11.48 -20.27 -25.53
CA PRO A 372 -10.02 -20.15 -25.37
C PRO A 372 -9.28 -19.94 -26.70
N VAL A 373 -9.79 -20.52 -27.79
CA VAL A 373 -9.20 -20.35 -29.14
C VAL A 373 -9.42 -18.92 -29.64
N ILE A 374 -10.64 -18.38 -29.48
CA ILE A 374 -10.95 -16.97 -29.78
C ILE A 374 -10.10 -16.05 -28.89
N GLY A 375 -9.95 -16.38 -27.61
CA GLY A 375 -9.14 -15.62 -26.65
C GLY A 375 -7.66 -15.59 -27.01
N ALA A 376 -7.10 -16.70 -27.48
CA ALA A 376 -5.72 -16.76 -27.97
C ALA A 376 -5.53 -15.89 -29.23
N VAL A 377 -6.43 -15.97 -30.21
CA VAL A 377 -6.31 -15.21 -31.47
C VAL A 377 -6.57 -13.71 -31.27
N LEU A 378 -7.49 -13.33 -30.37
CA LEU A 378 -7.78 -11.92 -30.03
C LEU A 378 -6.90 -11.34 -28.91
N CYS A 379 -5.97 -12.11 -28.33
CA CYS A 379 -5.20 -11.72 -27.15
C CYS A 379 -6.09 -11.22 -25.99
N LEU A 380 -7.15 -11.97 -25.66
CA LEU A 380 -7.96 -11.76 -24.46
C LEU A 380 -7.21 -12.30 -23.23
N THR A 381 -7.22 -11.51 -22.16
CA THR A 381 -6.71 -11.91 -20.83
C THR A 381 -7.46 -13.12 -20.28
N PRO A 382 -6.87 -13.92 -19.37
CA PRO A 382 -7.57 -15.03 -18.72
C PRO A 382 -8.88 -14.58 -18.06
N ARG A 383 -8.90 -13.37 -17.46
CA ARG A 383 -10.08 -12.77 -16.84
C ARG A 383 -11.19 -12.42 -17.83
N GLU A 384 -10.86 -11.85 -19.01
CA GLU A 384 -11.82 -11.63 -20.10
C GLU A 384 -12.40 -12.97 -20.62
N GLN A 385 -11.56 -14.02 -20.71
CA GLN A 385 -12.00 -15.36 -21.12
C GLN A 385 -12.91 -16.03 -20.09
N GLU A 386 -12.59 -15.95 -18.79
CA GLU A 386 -13.42 -16.42 -17.69
C GLU A 386 -14.76 -15.67 -17.62
N GLN A 387 -14.76 -14.35 -17.82
CA GLN A 387 -15.99 -13.55 -17.88
C GLN A 387 -16.88 -13.94 -19.06
N ALA A 388 -16.29 -14.25 -20.23
CA ALA A 388 -17.02 -14.76 -21.39
C ALA A 388 -17.59 -16.17 -21.12
N LEU A 389 -16.82 -17.06 -20.47
CA LEU A 389 -17.29 -18.39 -20.05
C LEU A 389 -18.40 -18.30 -18.98
N HIS A 390 -18.30 -17.38 -18.03
CA HIS A 390 -19.31 -17.13 -17.01
C HIS A 390 -20.61 -16.58 -17.64
N THR A 391 -20.49 -15.68 -18.63
CA THR A 391 -21.64 -15.16 -19.40
C THR A 391 -22.34 -16.27 -20.21
N LEU A 392 -21.58 -17.25 -20.73
CA LEU A 392 -22.14 -18.45 -21.37
C LEU A 392 -22.80 -19.42 -20.37
N GLN A 393 -22.40 -19.41 -19.09
CA GLN A 393 -23.02 -20.21 -18.03
C GLN A 393 -24.26 -19.52 -17.45
N SER A 394 -24.24 -18.21 -17.21
CA SER A 394 -25.42 -17.48 -16.71
C SER A 394 -26.59 -17.50 -17.70
N ASN A 395 -26.30 -17.52 -19.00
CA ASN A 395 -27.32 -17.65 -20.05
C ASN A 395 -27.92 -19.06 -20.18
N GLU A 396 -27.44 -20.05 -19.42
CA GLU A 396 -28.05 -21.39 -19.34
C GLU A 396 -29.45 -21.34 -18.71
N ALA A 397 -29.72 -20.36 -17.84
CA ALA A 397 -31.03 -20.12 -17.23
C ALA A 397 -32.00 -19.32 -18.12
N ALA A 398 -31.52 -18.72 -19.21
CA ALA A 398 -32.28 -17.84 -20.09
C ALA A 398 -32.26 -18.36 -21.54
N ALA A 399 -33.03 -19.42 -21.79
CA ALA A 399 -33.27 -19.87 -23.15
C ALA A 399 -33.81 -18.73 -24.03
N VAL A 400 -33.25 -18.58 -25.23
CA VAL A 400 -33.65 -17.63 -26.28
C VAL A 400 -33.25 -16.15 -26.04
N THR A 401 -31.96 -15.82 -26.13
CA THR A 401 -31.54 -14.60 -26.88
C THR A 401 -30.10 -14.71 -27.41
N ALA A 402 -29.92 -14.94 -28.73
CA ALA A 402 -28.59 -15.03 -29.35
C ALA A 402 -27.85 -13.67 -29.52
N ASN A 403 -28.54 -12.55 -29.29
CA ASN A 403 -28.03 -11.21 -29.64
C ASN A 403 -27.11 -10.57 -28.59
N SER A 404 -27.11 -11.03 -27.32
CA SER A 404 -26.37 -10.37 -26.24
C SER A 404 -24.85 -10.54 -26.35
N VAL A 405 -24.37 -11.75 -26.66
CA VAL A 405 -22.93 -12.04 -26.77
C VAL A 405 -22.30 -11.31 -27.96
N VAL A 406 -23.01 -11.23 -29.10
CA VAL A 406 -22.55 -10.46 -30.26
C VAL A 406 -22.45 -8.97 -29.90
N ASN A 407 -23.44 -8.40 -29.22
CA ASN A 407 -23.37 -7.01 -28.77
C ASN A 407 -22.21 -6.77 -27.78
N SER A 408 -21.90 -7.70 -26.88
CA SER A 408 -20.76 -7.56 -25.95
C SER A 408 -19.41 -7.57 -26.69
N VAL A 409 -19.23 -8.46 -27.67
CA VAL A 409 -17.99 -8.56 -28.45
C VAL A 409 -17.84 -7.42 -29.47
N VAL A 410 -18.95 -6.96 -30.07
CA VAL A 410 -18.97 -5.83 -31.02
C VAL A 410 -18.89 -4.46 -30.31
N SER A 411 -19.30 -4.36 -29.04
CA SER A 411 -19.11 -3.15 -28.23
C SER A 411 -17.68 -3.00 -27.69
N SER A 412 -16.83 -4.02 -27.85
CA SER A 412 -15.38 -3.85 -27.66
C SER A 412 -14.85 -2.84 -28.67
N SER A 413 -14.06 -1.89 -28.20
CA SER A 413 -13.56 -0.72 -28.95
C SER A 413 -12.77 -1.07 -30.23
N PHE A 414 -12.37 -2.33 -30.38
CA PHE A 414 -11.79 -2.90 -31.59
C PHE A 414 -12.70 -2.80 -32.84
N PHE A 415 -13.99 -3.13 -32.72
CA PHE A 415 -14.92 -3.15 -33.88
C PHE A 415 -15.37 -1.74 -34.32
N GLN A 416 -15.39 -0.76 -33.41
CA GLN A 416 -15.61 0.65 -33.77
C GLN A 416 -14.43 1.27 -34.55
N SER A 417 -13.23 0.69 -34.45
CA SER A 417 -12.06 1.12 -35.23
C SER A 417 -12.15 0.63 -36.69
N LEU A 418 -12.48 -0.66 -36.88
CA LEU A 418 -12.58 -1.30 -38.20
C LEU A 418 -13.65 -0.70 -39.11
N THR A 419 -14.71 -0.14 -38.55
CA THR A 419 -15.83 0.48 -39.32
C THR A 419 -15.61 1.94 -39.70
N LYS A 420 -14.54 2.59 -39.19
CA LYS A 420 -14.17 3.97 -39.53
C LYS A 420 -13.11 4.09 -40.64
N SER A 421 -12.64 2.96 -41.18
CA SER A 421 -11.54 2.90 -42.16
C SER A 421 -11.96 2.27 -43.51
N SER A 422 -13.24 2.40 -43.88
CA SER A 422 -13.79 2.03 -45.20
C SER A 422 -14.60 3.17 -45.79
#